data_AF-A0A1V2Q6B2-F1
#
_entry.id   AF-A0A1V2Q6B2-F1
#
_cell.length_a   1.000
_cell.length_b   1.000
_cell.length_c   1.000
_cell.angle_alpha   90.00
_cell.angle_beta   90.00
_cell.angle_gamma   90.00
#
_symmetry.space_group_name_H-M   'P 1'
#
loop_
_entity.id
_entity.type
_entity.pdbx_description
1 polymer ?
#
loop_
_entity_poly.entity_id
_entity_poly.type
_entity_poly.pdbx_seq_one_letter_code
_entity_poly.pdbx_strand_id
1 'polypeptide(L)'
;MPGPVPDREDNLARPRERKGGDATPVTRGVLRSVTVPHPDKDWHPIAIRLYRALRSSGQADFYQDSDWAFAWSLCEDLSYYKRAPGGKRSGQMLQTIYSAFERLLVTEGDRRRVRIELHEPEEESTPASVTAIASYRADLGLA
;
A
#
# COMPACT_ATOMS: atom_id res chain seq x y z
N MET A 1 -16.42 -2.90 -21.09
CA MET A 1 -15.73 -2.46 -19.85
C MET A 1 -15.91 -3.56 -18.82
N PRO A 2 -14.84 -4.11 -18.24
CA PRO A 2 -14.97 -4.96 -17.06
C PRO A 2 -15.76 -4.20 -15.98
N GLY A 3 -16.58 -4.91 -15.20
CA GLY A 3 -17.26 -4.31 -14.06
C GLY A 3 -16.26 -3.82 -13.00
N PRO A 4 -16.74 -3.08 -11.97
CA PRO A 4 -15.90 -2.67 -10.85
C PRO A 4 -15.19 -3.88 -10.24
N VAL A 5 -13.93 -3.69 -9.83
CA VAL A 5 -13.13 -4.74 -9.19
C VAL A 5 -13.92 -5.28 -7.99
N PRO A 6 -14.18 -6.60 -7.91
CA PRO A 6 -14.92 -7.16 -6.79
C PRO A 6 -14.22 -6.88 -5.46
N ASP A 7 -14.98 -6.50 -4.44
CA ASP A 7 -14.46 -6.32 -3.09
C ASP A 7 -13.79 -7.60 -2.55
N ARG A 8 -12.79 -7.45 -1.69
CA ARG A 8 -12.21 -8.58 -0.95
C ARG A 8 -13.31 -9.29 -0.15
N GLU A 9 -13.15 -10.59 0.04
CA GLU A 9 -14.16 -11.40 0.74
C GLU A 9 -14.44 -10.90 2.16
N ASP A 10 -13.39 -10.45 2.86
CA ASP A 10 -13.48 -9.89 4.21
C ASP A 10 -14.22 -8.54 4.26
N ASN A 11 -14.34 -7.85 3.13
CA ASN A 11 -15.04 -6.58 3.00
C ASN A 11 -16.53 -6.77 2.67
N LEU A 12 -17.00 -8.00 2.47
CA LEU A 12 -18.39 -8.28 2.15
C LEU A 12 -19.22 -8.40 3.43
N ALA A 13 -20.42 -7.81 3.42
CA ALA A 13 -21.39 -7.96 4.52
C ALA A 13 -21.78 -9.42 4.79
N ARG A 14 -21.64 -10.31 3.80
CA ARG A 14 -21.86 -11.76 3.91
C ARG A 14 -20.89 -12.49 2.96
N PRO A 15 -20.35 -13.66 3.34
CA PRO A 15 -19.56 -14.48 2.43
C PRO A 15 -20.30 -14.78 1.13
N ARG A 16 -19.58 -14.83 0.00
CA ARG A 16 -20.19 -15.05 -1.33
C ARG A 16 -20.95 -16.37 -1.40
N GLU A 17 -20.44 -17.39 -0.71
CA GLU A 17 -21.05 -18.72 -0.55
C GLU A 17 -22.48 -18.65 0.01
N ARG A 18 -22.80 -17.65 0.83
CA ARG A 18 -24.11 -17.52 1.48
C ARG A 18 -25.16 -16.81 0.61
N LYS A 19 -24.79 -16.27 -0.56
CA LYS A 19 -25.71 -15.45 -1.38
C LYS A 19 -26.74 -16.28 -2.18
N GLY A 20 -26.63 -17.61 -2.19
CA GLY A 20 -27.58 -18.50 -2.87
C GLY A 20 -27.48 -18.37 -4.39
N GLY A 21 -26.70 -19.25 -5.00
CA GLY A 21 -26.36 -19.23 -6.42
C GLY A 21 -24.99 -19.85 -6.62
N ASP A 22 -24.64 -20.15 -7.87
CA ASP A 22 -23.38 -20.75 -8.34
C ASP A 22 -22.18 -19.84 -8.02
N ALA A 23 -21.90 -19.66 -6.73
CA ALA A 23 -20.88 -18.78 -6.22
C ALA A 23 -19.52 -19.42 -6.51
N THR A 24 -18.81 -18.87 -7.48
CA THR A 24 -17.43 -19.29 -7.74
C THR A 24 -16.61 -19.03 -6.48
N PRO A 25 -16.04 -20.08 -5.84
CA PRO A 25 -15.23 -19.90 -4.66
C PRO A 25 -14.01 -19.03 -4.99
N VAL A 26 -13.65 -18.12 -4.09
CA VAL A 26 -12.46 -17.30 -4.26
C VAL A 26 -11.25 -18.20 -4.11
N THR A 27 -10.47 -18.34 -5.18
CA THR A 27 -9.17 -19.02 -5.10
C THR A 27 -8.19 -18.10 -4.40
N ARG A 28 -7.58 -18.56 -3.30
CA ARG A 28 -6.65 -17.78 -2.48
C ARG A 28 -5.21 -18.18 -2.80
N GLY A 29 -4.35 -17.18 -2.97
CA GLY A 29 -2.91 -17.36 -3.05
C GLY A 29 -2.23 -17.23 -1.68
N VAL A 30 -0.92 -17.49 -1.64
CA VAL A 30 -0.08 -17.25 -0.46
C VAL A 30 0.67 -15.94 -0.64
N LEU A 31 0.56 -15.03 0.34
CA LEU A 31 1.36 -13.81 0.39
C LEU A 31 2.85 -14.16 0.47
N ARG A 32 3.67 -13.45 -0.31
CA ARG A 32 5.12 -13.65 -0.32
C ARG A 32 5.80 -12.54 0.48
N SER A 33 6.98 -12.85 1.00
CA SER A 33 7.86 -11.84 1.57
C SER A 33 8.20 -10.81 0.50
N VAL A 34 8.07 -9.53 0.83
CA VAL A 34 8.29 -8.43 -0.11
C VAL A 34 9.71 -7.90 0.03
N THR A 35 10.42 -7.77 -1.09
CA THR A 35 11.76 -7.18 -1.16
C THR A 35 11.72 -5.88 -1.94
N VAL A 36 11.90 -4.76 -1.24
CA VAL A 36 11.89 -3.42 -1.86
C VAL A 36 13.27 -3.13 -2.48
N PRO A 37 13.38 -2.94 -3.81
CA PRO A 37 14.64 -2.61 -4.43
C PRO A 37 15.09 -1.20 -4.06
N HIS A 38 16.39 -0.93 -4.18
CA HIS A 38 16.90 0.41 -3.98
C HIS A 38 16.51 1.31 -5.17
N PRO A 39 16.25 2.62 -4.93
CA PRO A 39 16.07 3.55 -6.03
C PRO A 39 17.36 3.63 -6.85
N ASP A 40 17.22 3.81 -8.17
CA ASP A 40 18.38 4.09 -9.00
C ASP A 40 18.98 5.45 -8.61
N LYS A 41 20.30 5.47 -8.40
CA LYS A 41 21.05 6.69 -8.08
C LYS A 41 21.02 7.71 -9.22
N ASP A 42 20.87 7.23 -10.45
CA ASP A 42 20.85 8.03 -11.66
C ASP A 42 19.44 8.51 -11.98
N TRP A 43 18.45 8.32 -11.12
CA TRP A 43 17.13 8.94 -11.28
C TRP A 43 17.12 10.44 -10.99
N HIS A 44 16.08 11.12 -11.46
CA HIS A 44 15.84 12.51 -11.11
C HIS A 44 15.57 12.61 -9.59
N PRO A 45 16.06 13.65 -8.88
CA PRO A 45 15.90 13.77 -7.42
C PRO A 45 14.46 13.63 -6.92
N ILE A 46 13.48 14.14 -7.70
CA ILE A 46 12.06 14.00 -7.36
C ILE A 46 11.56 12.56 -7.41
N ALA A 47 12.05 11.74 -8.34
CA ALA A 47 11.67 10.34 -8.46
C ALA A 47 12.28 9.53 -7.32
N ILE A 48 13.53 9.79 -6.96
CA ILE A 48 14.17 9.20 -5.77
C ILE A 48 13.38 9.57 -4.50
N ARG A 49 12.99 10.85 -4.36
CA ARG A 49 12.19 11.31 -3.23
C ARG A 49 10.83 10.60 -3.18
N LEU A 50 10.13 10.52 -4.31
CA LEU A 50 8.83 9.86 -4.39
C LEU A 50 8.94 8.36 -4.06
N TYR A 51 9.91 7.66 -4.64
CA TYR A 51 10.11 6.22 -4.40
C TYR A 51 10.42 5.92 -2.93
N ARG A 52 11.25 6.75 -2.29
CA ARG A 52 11.51 6.65 -0.84
C ARG A 52 10.26 6.95 -0.02
N ALA A 53 9.48 7.96 -0.40
CA ALA A 53 8.23 8.30 0.27
C ALA A 53 7.20 7.17 0.17
N LEU A 54 7.12 6.48 -0.98
CA LEU A 54 6.29 5.28 -1.13
C LEU A 54 6.64 4.25 -0.06
N ARG A 55 7.93 3.97 0.16
CA ARG A 55 8.40 3.00 1.15
C ARG A 55 8.03 3.36 2.59
N SER A 56 8.00 4.65 2.92
CA SER A 56 7.68 5.12 4.27
C SER A 56 6.20 5.42 4.51
N SER A 57 5.34 5.28 3.50
CA SER A 57 3.91 5.60 3.62
C SER A 57 3.08 4.35 3.86
N GLY A 58 2.02 4.45 4.66
CA GLY A 58 1.22 3.29 5.09
C GLY A 58 0.54 2.50 3.96
N GLN A 59 0.36 3.05 2.75
CA GLN A 59 -0.15 2.24 1.64
C GLN A 59 0.82 1.13 1.20
N ALA A 60 2.11 1.26 1.52
CA ALA A 60 3.11 0.23 1.23
C ALA A 60 2.80 -1.11 1.91
N ASP A 61 2.00 -1.10 2.98
CA ASP A 61 1.54 -2.32 3.68
C ASP A 61 0.73 -3.25 2.76
N PHE A 62 0.17 -2.72 1.68
CA PHE A 62 -0.59 -3.49 0.69
C PHE A 62 0.22 -3.90 -0.54
N TYR A 63 1.44 -3.40 -0.71
CA TYR A 63 2.24 -3.66 -1.90
C TYR A 63 2.88 -5.04 -1.86
N GLN A 64 3.01 -5.65 -3.04
CA GLN A 64 3.78 -6.86 -3.30
C GLN A 64 4.99 -6.52 -4.18
N ASP A 65 5.87 -7.49 -4.44
CA ASP A 65 7.06 -7.29 -5.29
C ASP A 65 6.72 -6.73 -6.67
N SER A 66 5.58 -7.11 -7.25
CA SER A 66 5.11 -6.58 -8.52
C SER A 66 4.77 -5.09 -8.45
N ASP A 67 4.20 -4.62 -7.34
CA ASP A 67 3.89 -3.21 -7.14
C ASP A 67 5.17 -2.40 -6.98
N TRP A 68 6.18 -2.95 -6.30
CA TRP A 68 7.50 -2.33 -6.16
C TRP A 68 8.26 -2.26 -7.48
N ALA A 69 8.20 -3.31 -8.29
CA ALA A 69 8.78 -3.32 -9.63
C ALA A 69 8.08 -2.30 -10.54
N PHE A 70 6.75 -2.21 -10.45
CA PHE A 70 5.98 -1.23 -11.20
C PHE A 70 6.30 0.20 -10.75
N ALA A 71 6.34 0.47 -9.45
CA ALA A 71 6.76 1.76 -8.90
C ALA A 71 8.17 2.16 -9.32
N TRP A 72 9.08 1.18 -9.40
CA TRP A 72 10.46 1.39 -9.85
C TRP A 72 10.48 1.84 -11.32
N SER A 73 9.78 1.11 -12.20
CA SER A 73 9.63 1.48 -13.61
C SER A 73 9.00 2.87 -13.79
N LEU A 74 7.97 3.21 -13.03
CA LEU A 74 7.35 4.53 -13.09
C LEU A 74 8.28 5.66 -12.63
N CYS A 75 9.21 5.37 -11.72
CA CYS A 75 10.21 6.34 -11.29
C CYS A 75 11.30 6.57 -12.35
N GLU A 76 11.60 5.56 -13.17
CA GLU A 76 12.42 5.71 -14.38
C GLU A 76 11.72 6.63 -15.39
N ASP A 77 10.45 6.34 -15.72
CA ASP A 77 9.64 7.15 -16.65
C ASP A 77 9.49 8.60 -16.17
N LEU A 78 9.23 8.79 -14.87
CA LEU A 78 9.17 10.11 -14.26
C LEU A 78 10.51 10.83 -14.35
N SER A 79 11.63 10.12 -14.15
CA SER A 79 12.96 10.69 -14.25
C SER A 79 13.26 11.16 -15.67
N TYR A 80 12.97 10.33 -16.67
CA TYR A 80 13.07 10.67 -18.08
C TYR A 80 12.22 11.91 -18.40
N TYR A 81 10.94 11.90 -18.01
CA TYR A 81 10.03 13.02 -18.23
C TYR A 81 10.52 14.33 -17.59
N LYS A 82 11.05 14.28 -16.36
CA LYS A 82 11.53 15.48 -15.66
C LYS A 82 12.81 16.03 -16.27
N ARG A 83 13.63 15.20 -16.91
CA ARG A 83 14.87 15.58 -17.62
C ARG A 83 14.68 16.01 -19.07
N ALA A 84 13.46 15.97 -19.59
CA ALA A 84 13.16 16.34 -20.98
C ALA A 84 13.88 17.65 -21.39
N PRO A 85 14.77 17.62 -22.41
CA PRO A 85 15.57 18.78 -22.81
C PRO A 85 14.72 19.99 -23.21
N GLY A 86 15.17 21.19 -22.84
CA GLY A 86 14.50 22.44 -23.19
C GLY A 86 13.10 22.60 -22.58
N GLY A 87 12.76 21.84 -21.53
CA GLY A 87 11.47 21.94 -20.84
C GLY A 87 10.26 21.45 -21.64
N LYS A 88 10.49 20.88 -22.82
CA LYS A 88 9.43 20.35 -23.70
C LYS A 88 8.88 19.06 -23.10
N ARG A 89 7.82 19.21 -22.31
CA ARG A 89 7.20 18.14 -21.56
C ARG A 89 5.81 17.84 -22.12
N SER A 90 5.58 16.59 -22.52
CA SER A 90 4.28 16.16 -23.05
C SER A 90 3.25 16.05 -21.93
N GLY A 91 2.17 16.83 -22.00
CA GLY A 91 1.05 16.74 -21.05
C GLY A 91 0.42 15.34 -21.03
N GLN A 92 0.27 14.71 -22.20
CA GLN A 92 -0.26 13.34 -22.34
C GLN A 92 0.62 12.31 -21.60
N MET A 93 1.94 12.45 -21.70
CA MET A 93 2.87 11.56 -21.01
C MET A 93 2.77 11.75 -19.49
N LEU A 94 2.71 13.01 -19.03
CA LEU A 94 2.55 13.30 -17.60
C LEU A 94 1.27 12.71 -17.04
N GLN A 95 0.17 12.89 -17.75
CA GLN A 95 -1.12 12.34 -17.35
C GLN A 95 -1.04 10.81 -17.25
N THR A 96 -0.38 10.16 -18.20
CA THR A 96 -0.20 8.69 -18.18
C THR A 96 0.61 8.23 -16.97
N ILE A 97 1.72 8.93 -16.66
CA ILE A 97 2.55 8.64 -15.49
C ILE A 97 1.74 8.82 -14.20
N TYR A 98 0.98 9.91 -14.07
CA TYR A 98 0.17 10.17 -12.89
C TYR A 98 -0.96 9.16 -12.71
N SER A 99 -1.70 8.82 -13.78
CA SER A 99 -2.72 7.77 -13.72
C SER A 99 -2.15 6.40 -13.39
N ALA A 100 -0.88 6.13 -13.73
CA ALA A 100 -0.21 4.91 -13.30
C ALA A 100 0.14 4.93 -11.80
N PHE A 101 0.57 6.08 -11.26
CA PHE A 101 0.78 6.26 -9.81
C PHE A 101 -0.54 6.20 -9.01
N GLU A 102 -1.67 6.64 -9.56
CA GLU A 102 -2.98 6.50 -8.91
C GLU A 102 -3.33 5.02 -8.63
N ARG A 103 -2.94 4.10 -9.53
CA ARG A 103 -3.13 2.64 -9.32
C ARG A 103 -2.34 2.10 -8.13
N LEU A 104 -1.25 2.77 -7.78
CA LEU A 104 -0.44 2.48 -6.61
C LEU A 104 -0.95 3.23 -5.36
N LEU A 105 -2.07 3.96 -5.43
CA LEU A 105 -2.66 4.63 -4.27
C LEU A 105 -1.72 5.66 -3.60
N VAL A 106 -0.89 6.32 -4.42
CA VAL A 106 0.17 7.24 -3.98
C VAL A 106 -0.40 8.40 -3.17
N THR A 107 -1.51 9.01 -3.63
CA THR A 107 -2.14 10.11 -2.91
C THR A 107 -3.27 9.63 -1.99
N GLU A 108 -3.56 10.41 -0.95
CA GLU A 108 -4.68 10.12 -0.06
C GLU A 108 -6.02 10.12 -0.80
N GLY A 109 -6.19 11.02 -1.77
CA GLY A 109 -7.40 11.05 -2.59
C GLY A 109 -7.62 9.73 -3.33
N ASP A 110 -6.56 9.11 -3.86
CA ASP A 110 -6.63 7.82 -4.53
C ASP A 110 -7.00 6.69 -3.57
N ARG A 111 -6.46 6.71 -2.35
CA ARG A 111 -6.83 5.77 -1.29
C ARG A 111 -8.30 5.89 -0.90
N ARG A 112 -8.78 7.10 -0.62
CA ARG A 112 -10.17 7.35 -0.22
C ARG A 112 -11.17 6.94 -1.31
N ARG A 113 -10.82 7.09 -2.60
CA ARG A 113 -11.65 6.61 -3.73
C ARG A 113 -11.92 5.12 -3.69
N VAL A 114 -10.97 4.34 -3.18
CA VAL A 114 -11.10 2.88 -2.99
C VAL A 114 -11.36 2.50 -1.53
N ARG A 115 -11.81 3.46 -0.70
CA ARG A 115 -12.18 3.27 0.70
C ARG A 115 -11.03 2.75 1.57
N ILE A 116 -9.81 3.17 1.26
CA ILE A 116 -8.64 2.95 2.10
C ILE A 116 -8.37 4.22 2.90
N GLU A 117 -8.31 4.09 4.22
CA GLU A 117 -7.93 5.15 5.15
C GLU A 117 -6.80 4.62 6.04
N LEU A 118 -5.85 5.51 6.36
CA LEU A 118 -4.77 5.19 7.28
C LEU A 118 -5.16 5.72 8.66
N HIS A 119 -5.09 4.87 9.67
CA HIS A 119 -5.31 5.26 11.06
C HIS A 119 -3.97 5.52 11.76
N GLU A 120 -4.02 6.28 12.84
CA GLU A 120 -2.87 6.38 13.73
C GLU A 120 -2.57 5.01 14.34
N PRO A 121 -1.30 4.66 14.56
CA PRO A 121 -0.96 3.42 15.23
C PRO A 121 -1.63 3.40 16.60
N GLU A 122 -2.32 2.30 16.92
CA GLU A 122 -2.87 2.10 18.25
C GLU A 122 -1.70 2.08 19.25
N GLU A 123 -1.80 2.88 20.32
CA GLU A 123 -0.83 2.77 21.42
C GLU A 123 -0.86 1.32 21.93
N GLU A 124 0.31 0.69 22.08
CA GLU A 124 0.43 -0.61 22.73
C GLU A 124 -0.02 -0.48 24.20
N SER A 125 -1.32 -0.57 24.42
CA SER A 125 -1.91 -0.60 25.73
C SER A 125 -1.60 -1.98 26.32
N THR A 126 -0.78 -1.98 27.36
CA THR A 126 -0.55 -3.21 28.13
C THR A 126 -1.92 -3.69 28.63
N PRO A 127 -2.36 -4.91 28.26
CA PRO A 127 -3.68 -5.38 28.65
C PRO A 127 -3.83 -5.28 30.17
N ALA A 128 -4.98 -4.83 30.66
CA ALA A 128 -5.23 -4.68 32.09
C ALA A 128 -4.95 -5.98 32.88
N SER A 129 -5.11 -7.15 32.23
CA SER A 129 -4.74 -8.45 32.78
C SER A 129 -3.24 -8.62 33.01
N VAL A 130 -2.39 -8.13 32.10
CA VAL A 130 -0.93 -8.15 32.25
C VAL A 130 -0.50 -7.21 33.36
N THR A 131 -1.10 -6.02 33.45
CA THR A 131 -0.85 -5.06 34.54
C THR A 131 -1.26 -5.62 35.90
N ALA A 132 -2.42 -6.29 35.98
CA ALA A 132 -2.90 -6.93 37.21
C ALA A 132 -2.02 -8.13 37.65
N ILE A 133 -1.49 -8.90 36.70
CA ILE A 133 -0.55 -9.99 36.99
C ILE A 133 0.80 -9.43 37.46
N ALA A 134 1.27 -8.34 36.86
CA ALA A 134 2.51 -7.68 37.25
C ALA A 134 2.41 -7.12 38.68
N SER A 135 1.30 -6.46 39.04
CA SER A 135 1.07 -5.98 40.41
C SER A 135 1.00 -7.13 41.41
N TYR A 136 0.29 -8.21 41.07
CA TYR A 136 0.20 -9.39 41.93
C TYR A 136 1.56 -10.07 42.17
N ARG A 137 2.41 -10.16 41.14
CA ARG A 137 3.78 -10.71 41.27
C ARG A 137 4.66 -9.84 42.17
N ALA A 138 4.52 -8.52 42.08
CA ALA A 138 5.23 -7.58 42.93
C ALA A 138 4.82 -7.72 44.40
N ASP A 139 3.51 -7.84 44.67
CA ASP A 139 2.98 -8.03 46.03
C ASP A 139 3.45 -9.35 46.68
N LEU A 140 3.70 -10.38 45.87
CA LEU A 140 4.22 -11.67 46.32
C LEU A 140 5.76 -11.73 46.42
N GLY A 141 6.48 -10.66 46.06
CA GLY A 141 7.94 -10.66 46.06
C GLY A 141 8.57 -11.61 45.04
N LEU A 142 7.85 -11.92 43.95
CA LEU A 142 8.27 -12.82 42.88
C LEU A 142 8.86 -12.07 41.66
N ALA A 143 9.12 -10.77 41.81
CA ALA A 143 9.61 -9.87 40.77
C ALA A 143 11.13 -9.67 40.86
#